data_AF-A0A0F9FQV5-F1
#
_entry.id   AF-A0A0F9FQV5-F1
#
_cell.length_a   1.000
_cell.length_b   1.000
_cell.length_c   1.000
_cell.angle_alpha   90.00
_cell.angle_beta   90.00
_cell.angle_gamma   90.00
#
_symmetry.space_group_name_H-M   'P 1'
#
loop_
_entity.id
_entity.type
_entity.pdbx_description
1 polymer ?
#
loop_
_entity_poly.entity_id
_entity_poly.type
_entity_poly.pdbx_seq_one_letter_code
_entity_poly.pdbx_strand_id
1 'polypeptide(L)'
;MALLHYPVINKNGDTIASAVTNLDLHDISRVAKTYGVKAFYVVTPLTDQQALVNRIISHWVSGVGSRYNPKRRAALELIRIKPALDDVIDHIKAKEKATPVTVVTGAD
;
A
#
# COMPACT_ATOMS: atom_id res chain seq x y z
N MET A 1 8.11 -0.54 -0.17
CA MET A 1 7.58 0.10 1.07
C MET A 1 6.21 -0.49 1.36
N ALA A 2 5.85 -0.71 2.61
CA ALA A 2 4.56 -1.28 3.00
C ALA A 2 3.91 -0.44 4.10
N LEU A 3 2.62 -0.14 3.96
CA LEU A 3 1.77 0.44 5.00
C LEU A 3 0.90 -0.68 5.57
N LEU A 4 1.12 -0.99 6.84
CA LEU A 4 0.36 -2.03 7.54
C LEU A 4 -0.87 -1.42 8.19
N HIS A 5 -2.03 -1.98 7.85
CA HIS A 5 -3.28 -1.77 8.57
C HIS A 5 -3.60 -2.96 9.48
N TYR A 6 -2.87 -4.07 9.37
CA TYR A 6 -2.90 -5.19 10.31
C TYR A 6 -1.56 -5.95 10.28
N PRO A 7 -1.07 -6.46 11.42
CA PRO A 7 -1.52 -6.12 12.77
C PRO A 7 -1.07 -4.70 13.16
N VAL A 8 -1.94 -3.90 13.78
CA VAL A 8 -1.58 -2.60 14.37
C VAL A 8 -2.14 -2.47 15.78
N ILE A 9 -1.49 -1.68 16.63
CA ILE A 9 -1.87 -1.49 18.03
C ILE A 9 -2.78 -0.27 18.17
N ASN A 10 -3.95 -0.45 18.80
CA ASN A 10 -4.86 0.66 19.10
C ASN A 10 -4.44 1.40 20.39
N LYS A 11 -5.18 2.46 20.75
CA LYS A 11 -4.92 3.25 21.97
C LYS A 11 -5.05 2.47 23.29
N ASN A 12 -5.69 1.31 23.28
CA ASN A 12 -5.87 0.44 24.43
C ASN A 12 -4.80 -0.67 24.50
N GLY A 13 -3.90 -0.76 23.51
CA GLY A 13 -2.90 -1.81 23.41
C GLY A 13 -3.35 -3.06 22.64
N ASP A 14 -4.59 -3.08 22.12
CA ASP A 14 -5.11 -4.25 21.40
C ASP A 14 -4.59 -4.29 19.96
N THR A 15 -4.33 -5.50 19.47
CA THR A 15 -4.08 -5.72 18.03
C THR A 15 -5.38 -5.64 17.25
N ILE A 16 -5.47 -4.70 16.32
CA ILE A 16 -6.64 -4.47 15.47
C ILE A 16 -6.26 -4.41 13.99
N ALA A 17 -7.28 -4.47 13.12
CA ALA A 17 -7.17 -4.02 11.74
C ALA A 17 -7.69 -2.58 11.64
N SER A 18 -6.88 -1.65 11.14
CA SER A 18 -7.27 -0.25 10.93
C SER A 18 -7.87 -0.02 9.54
N ALA A 19 -8.65 1.05 9.40
CA ALA A 19 -9.20 1.45 8.12
C ALA A 19 -8.11 2.06 7.22
N VAL A 20 -8.23 1.84 5.91
CA VAL A 20 -7.38 2.48 4.91
C VAL A 20 -7.93 3.87 4.61
N THR A 21 -7.08 4.90 4.66
CA THR A 21 -7.50 6.25 4.27
C THR A 21 -7.10 6.53 2.83
N ASN A 22 -7.97 7.21 2.08
CA ASN A 22 -7.67 7.62 0.70
C ASN A 22 -6.49 8.60 0.63
N LEU A 23 -6.30 9.42 1.67
CA LEU A 23 -5.20 10.39 1.73
C LEU A 23 -3.84 9.68 1.78
N ASP A 24 -3.69 8.67 2.64
CA ASP A 24 -2.45 7.88 2.75
C ASP A 24 -2.07 7.24 1.41
N LEU A 25 -3.06 6.69 0.68
CA LEU A 25 -2.83 6.11 -0.64
C LEU A 25 -2.21 7.13 -1.60
N HIS A 26 -2.73 8.35 -1.63
CA HIS A 26 -2.25 9.40 -2.53
C HIS A 26 -0.89 9.95 -2.10
N ASP A 27 -0.70 10.23 -0.82
CA ASP A 27 0.52 10.91 -0.36
C ASP A 27 1.71 9.96 -0.32
N ILE A 28 1.54 8.75 0.21
CA ILE A 28 2.61 7.77 0.30
C ILE A 28 2.98 7.24 -1.09
N SER A 29 2.00 7.03 -1.99
CA SER A 29 2.32 6.63 -3.37
C SER A 29 3.13 7.68 -4.13
N ARG A 30 2.86 8.97 -3.90
CA ARG A 30 3.65 10.07 -4.46
C ARG A 30 5.07 10.06 -3.93
N VAL A 31 5.25 9.95 -2.61
CA VAL A 31 6.58 9.86 -1.99
C VAL A 31 7.34 8.63 -2.48
N ALA A 32 6.68 7.47 -2.51
CA ALA A 32 7.22 6.23 -3.07
C ALA A 32 7.75 6.43 -4.50
N LYS A 33 6.95 7.08 -5.35
CA LYS A 33 7.34 7.37 -6.73
C LYS A 33 8.52 8.33 -6.82
N THR A 34 8.52 9.40 -6.02
CA THR A 34 9.59 10.41 -5.98
C THR A 34 10.94 9.79 -5.64
N TYR A 35 11.00 8.87 -4.67
CA TYR A 35 12.24 8.22 -4.24
C TYR A 35 12.54 6.90 -4.96
N GLY A 36 11.86 6.61 -6.08
CA GLY A 36 12.16 5.43 -6.91
C GLY A 36 11.80 4.08 -6.27
N VAL A 37 10.87 4.04 -5.30
CA VAL A 37 10.41 2.80 -4.68
C VAL A 37 9.72 1.92 -5.73
N LYS A 38 10.17 0.66 -5.85
CA LYS A 38 9.65 -0.30 -6.85
C LYS A 38 8.15 -0.63 -6.71
N ALA A 39 7.65 -0.66 -5.47
CA ALA A 39 6.25 -0.94 -5.16
C ALA A 39 5.85 -0.38 -3.77
N PHE A 40 4.61 0.07 -3.66
CA PHE A 40 3.97 0.49 -2.41
C PHE A 40 2.88 -0.53 -2.03
N TYR A 41 3.08 -1.27 -0.96
CA TYR A 41 2.13 -2.27 -0.48
C TYR A 41 1.17 -1.67 0.55
N VAL A 42 -0.12 -1.91 0.37
CA VAL A 42 -1.17 -1.63 1.36
C VAL A 42 -1.61 -2.97 1.92
N VAL A 43 -1.35 -3.19 3.20
CA VAL A 43 -1.52 -4.50 3.85
C VAL A 43 -2.74 -4.47 4.76
N THR A 44 -3.82 -5.15 4.37
CA THR A 44 -5.05 -5.23 5.16
C THR A 44 -5.80 -6.54 4.88
N PRO A 45 -6.23 -7.30 5.91
CA PRO A 45 -7.05 -8.49 5.73
C PRO A 45 -8.52 -8.14 5.43
N LEU A 46 -8.92 -6.88 5.62
CA LEU A 46 -10.31 -6.43 5.48
C LEU A 46 -10.69 -6.31 4.01
N THR A 47 -11.53 -7.22 3.53
CA THR A 47 -11.88 -7.34 2.09
C THR A 47 -12.63 -6.12 1.55
N ASP A 48 -13.43 -5.46 2.39
CA ASP A 48 -14.12 -4.20 2.07
C ASP A 48 -13.11 -3.06 1.82
N GLN A 49 -12.07 -2.98 2.65
CA GLN A 49 -10.96 -2.03 2.47
C GLN A 49 -10.17 -2.34 1.20
N GLN A 50 -9.88 -3.61 0.93
CA GLN A 50 -9.22 -4.01 -0.33
C GLN A 50 -10.05 -3.60 -1.55
N ALA A 51 -11.38 -3.79 -1.51
CA ALA A 51 -12.29 -3.38 -2.58
C ALA A 51 -12.30 -1.85 -2.76
N LEU A 52 -12.33 -1.09 -1.66
CA LEU A 52 -12.23 0.36 -1.68
C LEU A 52 -10.94 0.84 -2.36
N VAL A 53 -9.78 0.28 -1.96
CA VAL A 53 -8.48 0.64 -2.53
C VAL A 53 -8.44 0.32 -4.03
N ASN A 54 -8.93 -0.86 -4.45
CA ASN A 54 -9.01 -1.22 -5.86
C ASN A 54 -9.88 -0.26 -6.68
N ARG A 55 -11.01 0.19 -6.12
CA ARG A 55 -11.88 1.19 -6.77
C ARG A 55 -11.17 2.52 -6.97
N ILE A 56 -10.43 2.98 -5.95
CA ILE A 56 -9.64 4.21 -6.01
C ILE A 56 -8.56 4.09 -7.09
N ILE A 57 -7.78 3.02 -7.08
CA ILE A 57 -6.72 2.78 -8.09
C ILE A 57 -7.34 2.79 -9.49
N SER A 58 -8.42 2.03 -9.70
CA SER A 58 -9.08 1.91 -11.00
C SER A 58 -9.55 3.27 -11.55
N HIS A 59 -10.10 4.13 -10.68
CA HIS A 59 -10.54 5.46 -11.07
C HIS A 59 -9.41 6.34 -11.62
N TRP A 60 -8.22 6.25 -11.03
CA TRP A 60 -7.08 7.10 -11.39
C TRP A 60 -6.13 6.49 -12.43
N VAL A 61 -6.09 5.16 -12.55
CA VAL A 61 -5.21 4.47 -13.50
C VAL A 61 -5.89 4.27 -14.84
N SER A 62 -7.15 3.83 -14.83
CA SER A 62 -7.90 3.47 -16.04
C SER A 62 -9.13 4.35 -16.29
N GLY A 63 -9.63 5.02 -15.25
CA GLY A 63 -10.79 5.90 -15.32
C GLY A 63 -10.48 7.31 -15.81
N VAL A 64 -11.50 8.18 -15.76
CA VAL A 64 -11.43 9.58 -16.22
C VAL A 64 -10.27 10.35 -15.58
N GLY A 65 -9.98 10.08 -14.30
CA GLY A 65 -8.88 10.73 -13.56
C GLY A 65 -7.48 10.49 -14.15
N SER A 66 -7.31 9.40 -14.91
CA SER A 66 -6.03 9.07 -15.58
C SER A 66 -5.62 10.09 -16.64
N ARG A 67 -6.59 10.77 -17.27
CA ARG A 67 -6.35 11.77 -18.33
C ARG A 67 -5.99 13.14 -17.76
N TYR A 68 -6.39 13.43 -16.53
CA TYR A 68 -6.20 14.75 -15.92
C TYR A 68 -4.84 14.92 -15.23
N ASN A 69 -4.26 13.85 -14.66
CA ASN A 69 -2.98 13.97 -13.95
C ASN A 69 -2.07 12.72 -14.13
N PRO A 70 -1.18 12.74 -15.14
CA PRO A 70 -0.26 11.63 -15.42
C PRO A 70 0.67 11.29 -14.23
N LYS A 71 1.09 12.29 -13.45
CA LYS A 71 1.95 12.07 -12.27
C LYS A 71 1.21 11.29 -11.19
N ARG A 72 -0.06 11.62 -10.94
CA ARG A 72 -0.91 10.93 -9.98
C ARG A 72 -1.19 9.48 -10.40
N ARG A 73 -1.48 9.26 -11.69
CA ARG A 73 -1.59 7.92 -12.25
C ARG A 73 -0.33 7.09 -12.00
N ALA A 74 0.83 7.60 -12.39
CA ALA A 74 2.11 6.88 -12.26
C ALA A 74 2.49 6.56 -10.81
N ALA A 75 2.04 7.36 -9.84
CA ALA A 75 2.21 7.09 -8.43
C ALA A 75 1.31 5.94 -7.96
N LEU A 76 0.01 5.99 -8.29
CA LEU A 76 -0.97 4.98 -7.87
C LEU A 76 -0.76 3.62 -8.56
N GLU A 77 -0.15 3.59 -9.75
CA GLU A 77 0.28 2.34 -10.43
C GLU A 77 1.31 1.53 -9.62
N LEU A 78 1.97 2.13 -8.62
CA LEU A 78 2.88 1.41 -7.71
C LEU A 78 2.15 0.62 -6.63
N ILE A 79 0.86 0.89 -6.40
CA ILE A 79 0.13 0.30 -5.27
C ILE A 79 -0.12 -1.19 -5.53
N ARG A 80 0.14 -2.01 -4.51
CA ARG A 80 -0.18 -3.44 -4.46
C ARG A 80 -0.90 -3.73 -3.15
N ILE A 81 -2.01 -4.45 -3.21
CA ILE A 81 -2.80 -4.80 -2.03
C ILE A 81 -2.45 -6.23 -1.62
N LYS A 82 -2.21 -6.46 -0.33
CA LYS A 82 -1.94 -7.79 0.23
C LYS A 82 -2.68 -8.00 1.57
N PRO A 83 -3.12 -9.23 1.90
CA PRO A 83 -3.87 -9.47 3.12
C PRO A 83 -2.96 -9.49 4.37
N ALA A 84 -1.74 -10.00 4.26
CA ALA A 84 -0.76 -10.01 5.34
C ALA A 84 0.65 -9.59 4.88
N LEU A 85 1.53 -9.31 5.86
CA LEU A 85 2.93 -8.98 5.60
C LEU A 85 3.67 -10.14 4.92
N ASP A 86 3.37 -11.37 5.29
CA ASP A 86 3.98 -12.56 4.69
C ASP A 86 3.69 -12.64 3.18
N ASP A 87 2.48 -12.29 2.74
CA ASP A 87 2.16 -12.25 1.31
C ASP A 87 2.95 -11.17 0.54
N VAL A 88 3.38 -10.10 1.24
CA VAL A 88 4.28 -9.09 0.65
C VAL A 88 5.67 -9.68 0.50
N ILE A 89 6.20 -10.33 1.55
CA ILE A 89 7.51 -10.96 1.54
C ILE A 89 7.57 -12.03 0.45
N ASP A 90 6.57 -12.91 0.37
CA ASP A 90 6.48 -13.96 -0.64
C ASP A 90 6.38 -13.40 -2.06
N HIS A 91 5.58 -12.34 -2.24
CA HIS A 91 5.49 -11.66 -3.54
C HIS A 91 6.83 -11.05 -3.97
N ILE A 92 7.57 -10.41 -3.05
CA ILE A 92 8.89 -9.86 -3.34
C ILE A 92 9.88 -10.99 -3.65
N LYS A 93 9.88 -12.07 -2.85
CA LYS A 93 10.76 -13.23 -3.04
C LYS A 93 10.52 -13.91 -4.39
N ALA A 94 9.27 -14.08 -4.79
CA ALA A 94 8.92 -14.66 -6.08
C ALA A 94 9.40 -13.80 -7.26
N LYS A 95 9.31 -12.47 -7.13
CA LYS A 95 9.65 -11.50 -8.17
C LYS A 95 11.16 -11.23 -8.29
N GLU A 96 11.85 -11.06 -7.16
CA GLU A 96 13.26 -10.68 -7.11
C GLU A 96 14.20 -11.90 -6.92
N LYS A 97 13.64 -13.10 -6.75
CA LYS A 97 14.36 -14.37 -6.50
C LYS A 97 15.27 -14.33 -5.26
N ALA A 98 14.95 -13.45 -4.31
CA ALA A 98 15.69 -13.26 -3.07
C ALA A 98 14.74 -12.84 -1.95
N THR A 99 15.01 -13.27 -0.72
CA THR A 99 14.25 -12.83 0.46
C THR A 99 14.56 -11.35 0.76
N PRO A 100 13.55 -10.48 0.90
CA PRO A 100 13.79 -9.09 1.27
C PRO A 100 14.29 -8.96 2.71
N VAL A 101 15.09 -7.93 2.96
CA VAL A 101 15.36 -7.48 4.33
C VAL A 101 14.20 -6.60 4.78
N THR A 102 13.66 -6.87 5.97
CA THR A 102 12.57 -6.08 6.57
C THR A 102 13.16 -5.01 7.48
N VAL A 103 12.78 -3.75 7.25
CA VAL A 103 13.14 -2.60 8.09
C VAL A 103 11.85 -2.04 8.69
N VAL A 104 11.83 -1.90 10.01
CA VAL A 104 10.69 -1.37 10.77
C VAL A 104 10.96 0.10 11.12
N THR A 105 9.93 0.94 11.06
CA THR A 105 9.98 2.34 11.48
C THR A 105 9.12 2.55 12.72
N GLY A 106 9.65 3.22 13.73
CA GLY A 106 8.92 3.64 14.92
C GLY A 106 9.23 5.10 15.24
N ALA A 107 8.33 5.76 15.95
CA ALA A 107 8.59 7.00 16.65
C ALA A 107 8.44 6.67 18.13
N ASP A 108 9.54 6.75 18.87
CA ASP A 108 9.58 6.45 20.31
C ASP A 108 8.86 7.52 21.14
#